data_AF-A0A7C1TF04-F1
#
_entry.id   AF-A0A7C1TF04-F1
#
_cell.length_a   1.000
_cell.length_b   1.000
_cell.length_c   1.000
_cell.angle_alpha   90.00
_cell.angle_beta   90.00
_cell.angle_gamma   90.00
#
_symmetry.space_group_name_H-M   'P 1'
#
loop_
_entity.id
_entity.type
_entity.pdbx_description
1 polymer ?
#
loop_
_entity_poly.entity_id
_entity_poly.type
_entity_poly.pdbx_seq_one_letter_code
_entity_poly.pdbx_strand_id
1 'polypeptide(L)'
;MTYEIGLLPSGHLHCYPLAESEPQMESPFHRRIVKLFSQEVAEGLFELAVKWHEQPLSPVWMYWHHFAARYLKARCLETPGDVIRLPELDFPDDHEVEVLLATLPPMQGAEYLTAEVLRSVWRALDDWLRQQVLSYENFAGFLVKKAPRWHQLGRVCFHLAENKDDPDYPFAFMATYSQTVSERGQLRYRPLSQALKEYAGAKNKQAMIRLLSPVSRAAENSPLIKDLLDSGDLYYPLAWTAAEAYQFLK
;
A
#
# COMPACT_ATOMS: atom_id res chain seq x y z
N MET A 1 -10.80 12.31 26.74
CA MET A 1 -11.58 13.30 25.96
C MET A 1 -11.66 12.77 24.56
N THR A 2 -12.82 12.58 23.97
CA THR A 2 -12.89 12.06 22.60
C THR A 2 -12.50 13.15 21.60
N TYR A 3 -11.78 12.78 20.53
CA TYR A 3 -11.35 13.69 19.49
C TYR A 3 -11.86 13.25 18.13
N GLU A 4 -12.12 14.20 17.24
CA GLU A 4 -12.50 13.95 15.85
C GLU A 4 -11.74 14.87 14.90
N ILE A 5 -11.46 14.40 13.68
CA ILE A 5 -10.84 15.23 12.66
C ILE A 5 -11.90 16.19 12.09
N GLY A 6 -11.52 17.43 11.87
CA GLY A 6 -12.28 18.38 11.07
C GLY A 6 -11.36 19.22 10.21
N LEU A 7 -11.96 20.18 9.51
CA LEU A 7 -11.26 21.14 8.67
C LEU A 7 -11.37 22.54 9.23
N LEU A 8 -10.24 23.24 9.23
CA LEU A 8 -10.20 24.68 9.42
C LEU A 8 -10.66 25.39 8.13
N PRO A 9 -11.13 26.64 8.20
CA PRO A 9 -11.46 27.44 7.00
C PRO A 9 -10.29 27.60 6.02
N SER A 10 -9.06 27.42 6.50
CA SER A 10 -7.84 27.40 5.68
C SER A 10 -7.63 26.08 4.89
N GLY A 11 -8.53 25.10 5.03
CA GLY A 11 -8.41 23.77 4.40
C GLY A 11 -7.46 22.81 5.13
N HIS A 12 -6.96 23.16 6.31
CA HIS A 12 -6.05 22.30 7.07
C HIS A 12 -6.83 21.36 8.00
N LEU A 13 -6.37 20.11 8.12
CA LEU A 13 -6.94 19.16 9.07
C LEU A 13 -6.55 19.51 10.50
N HIS A 14 -7.51 19.36 11.40
CA HIS A 14 -7.31 19.59 12.82
C HIS A 14 -8.13 18.61 13.67
N CYS A 15 -7.60 18.25 14.84
CA CYS A 15 -8.31 17.38 15.79
C CYS A 15 -9.08 18.24 16.79
N TYR A 16 -10.41 18.17 16.75
CA TYR A 16 -11.29 18.88 17.68
C TYR A 16 -11.68 17.98 18.86
N PRO A 17 -11.69 18.50 20.11
CA PRO A 17 -12.29 17.79 21.22
C PRO A 17 -13.81 17.78 21.08
N LEU A 18 -14.44 16.62 21.24
CA LEU A 18 -15.89 16.48 21.25
C LEU A 18 -16.44 16.86 22.62
N ALA A 19 -17.27 17.91 22.68
CA ALA A 19 -17.77 18.49 23.92
C ALA A 19 -18.81 17.60 24.65
N GLU A 20 -19.49 16.69 23.95
CA GLU A 20 -20.62 15.90 24.47
C GLU A 20 -20.48 14.41 24.15
N SER A 21 -19.34 13.80 24.47
CA SER A 21 -19.21 12.35 24.40
C SER A 21 -19.01 11.78 25.81
N GLU A 22 -19.77 10.75 26.17
CA GLU A 22 -19.43 9.93 27.33
C GLU A 22 -17.95 9.53 27.20
N PRO A 23 -17.15 9.60 28.27
CA PRO A 23 -15.75 9.25 28.22
C PRO A 23 -15.61 7.75 27.90
N GLN A 24 -15.62 7.41 26.61
CA GLN A 24 -15.14 6.13 26.13
C GLN A 24 -13.67 6.03 26.53
N MET A 25 -13.25 4.85 26.97
CA MET A 25 -11.83 4.59 27.23
C MET A 25 -11.04 4.87 25.96
N GLU A 26 -10.40 6.04 25.91
CA GLU A 26 -9.52 6.41 24.82
C GLU A 26 -8.41 5.38 24.73
N SER A 27 -8.40 4.64 23.63
CA SER A 27 -7.31 3.71 23.34
C SER A 27 -5.96 4.43 23.32
N PRO A 28 -4.85 3.75 23.68
CA PRO A 28 -3.51 4.28 23.51
C PRO A 28 -3.21 4.71 22.07
N PHE A 29 -3.84 4.06 21.09
CA PHE A 29 -3.75 4.37 19.68
C PHE A 29 -4.36 5.75 19.36
N HIS A 30 -5.58 6.03 19.82
CA HIS A 30 -6.23 7.33 19.61
C HIS A 30 -5.42 8.48 20.21
N ARG A 31 -4.93 8.35 21.45
CA ARG A 31 -4.10 9.39 22.08
C ARG A 31 -2.82 9.66 21.30
N ARG A 32 -2.18 8.60 20.78
CA ARG A 32 -0.99 8.72 19.94
C ARG A 32 -1.31 9.47 18.65
N ILE A 33 -2.37 9.08 17.95
CA ILE A 33 -2.75 9.72 16.68
C ILE A 33 -3.11 11.19 16.89
N VAL A 34 -3.93 11.52 17.89
CA VAL A 34 -4.28 12.92 18.20
C VAL A 34 -3.03 13.75 18.45
N LYS A 35 -2.07 13.23 19.24
CA LYS A 35 -0.80 13.91 19.47
C LYS A 35 -0.03 14.16 18.17
N LEU A 36 0.05 13.16 17.29
CA LEU A 36 0.76 13.27 16.02
C LEU A 36 0.09 14.31 15.10
N PHE A 37 -1.24 14.30 14.98
CA PHE A 37 -1.97 15.30 14.21
C PHE A 37 -1.74 16.73 14.71
N SER A 38 -1.59 16.92 16.03
CA SER A 38 -1.27 18.23 16.61
C SER A 38 0.17 18.69 16.36
N GLN A 39 1.08 17.77 16.01
CA GLN A 39 2.48 18.08 15.70
C GLN A 39 2.68 18.25 14.19
N GLU A 40 2.23 17.26 13.42
CA GLU A 40 2.36 17.21 11.97
C GLU A 40 1.24 16.34 11.37
N VAL A 41 0.32 16.97 10.64
CA VAL A 41 -0.86 16.32 10.06
C VAL A 41 -0.47 15.14 9.15
N ALA A 42 0.60 15.28 8.37
CA ALA A 42 1.08 14.24 7.47
C ALA A 42 1.53 12.98 8.23
N GLU A 43 2.28 13.13 9.34
CA GLU A 43 2.67 12.01 10.19
C GLU A 43 1.44 11.34 10.82
N GLY A 44 0.47 12.14 11.26
CA GLY A 44 -0.81 11.65 11.78
C GLY A 44 -1.58 10.78 10.77
N LEU A 45 -1.72 11.26 9.53
CA LEU A 45 -2.35 10.52 8.43
C LEU A 45 -1.61 9.23 8.10
N PHE A 46 -0.28 9.28 8.05
CA PHE A 46 0.55 8.09 7.81
C PHE A 46 0.37 7.04 8.91
N GLU A 47 0.46 7.43 10.18
CA GLU A 47 0.30 6.50 11.31
C GLU A 47 -1.13 5.94 11.39
N LEU A 48 -2.14 6.74 11.04
CA LEU A 48 -3.51 6.29 10.90
C LEU A 48 -3.63 5.14 9.88
N ALA A 49 -3.07 5.30 8.68
CA ALA A 49 -3.12 4.29 7.61
C ALA A 49 -2.29 3.02 7.90
N VAL A 50 -1.27 3.12 8.75
CA VAL A 50 -0.30 2.04 8.95
C VAL A 50 -0.55 1.22 10.21
N LYS A 51 -0.99 1.87 11.30
CA LYS A 51 -1.04 1.28 12.65
C LYS A 51 -2.46 1.00 13.14
N TRP A 52 -3.48 1.27 12.33
CA TRP A 52 -4.84 0.91 12.69
C TRP A 52 -5.02 -0.63 12.69
N HIS A 53 -5.37 -1.17 13.87
CA HIS A 53 -5.54 -2.61 14.10
C HIS A 53 -6.91 -2.87 14.78
N GLU A 54 -7.97 -2.78 13.99
CA GLU A 54 -9.34 -3.25 14.29
C GLU A 54 -10.06 -2.57 15.47
N GLN A 55 -9.55 -1.44 15.95
CA GLN A 55 -10.30 -0.63 16.90
C GLN A 55 -11.44 0.12 16.19
N PRO A 56 -12.62 0.27 16.82
CA PRO A 56 -13.68 1.08 16.24
C PRO A 56 -13.18 2.51 16.04
N LEU A 57 -13.29 2.99 14.80
CA LEU A 57 -13.05 4.38 14.43
C LEU A 57 -14.39 5.03 14.11
N SER A 58 -14.51 6.34 14.38
CA SER A 58 -15.65 7.09 13.88
C SER A 58 -15.62 7.12 12.34
N PRO A 59 -16.76 7.39 11.67
CA PRO A 59 -16.79 7.53 10.22
C PRO A 59 -15.76 8.52 9.68
N VAL A 60 -15.50 9.61 10.40
CA VAL A 60 -14.55 10.65 10.01
C VAL A 60 -13.10 10.14 10.06
N TRP A 61 -12.72 9.45 11.14
CA TRP A 61 -11.42 8.80 11.22
C TRP A 61 -11.25 7.74 10.12
N MET A 62 -12.31 6.98 9.80
CA MET A 62 -12.27 5.98 8.74
C MET A 62 -12.11 6.61 7.35
N TYR A 63 -12.78 7.74 7.09
CA TYR A 63 -12.64 8.48 5.83
C TYR A 63 -11.19 8.91 5.59
N TRP A 64 -10.54 9.53 6.58
CA TRP A 64 -9.14 9.95 6.47
C TRP A 64 -8.16 8.78 6.45
N HIS A 65 -8.49 7.68 7.14
CA HIS A 65 -7.78 6.42 7.01
C HIS A 65 -7.81 5.91 5.55
N HIS A 66 -8.98 5.88 4.91
CA HIS A 66 -9.12 5.45 3.50
C HIS A 66 -8.37 6.38 2.54
N PHE A 67 -8.42 7.68 2.77
CA PHE A 67 -7.66 8.66 2.01
C PHE A 67 -6.15 8.37 2.08
N ALA A 68 -5.59 8.24 3.28
CA ALA A 68 -4.16 7.99 3.48
C ALA A 68 -3.74 6.58 3.01
N ALA A 69 -4.60 5.57 3.16
CA ALA A 69 -4.37 4.22 2.65
C ALA A 69 -4.34 4.19 1.11
N ARG A 70 -5.18 4.98 0.43
CA ARG A 70 -5.15 5.12 -1.04
C ARG A 70 -3.84 5.74 -1.50
N TYR A 71 -3.38 6.78 -0.82
CA TYR A 71 -2.05 7.37 -1.05
C TYR A 71 -0.93 6.32 -0.91
N LEU A 72 -0.87 5.59 0.21
CA LEU A 72 0.16 4.57 0.42
C LEU A 72 0.10 3.46 -0.62
N LYS A 73 -1.11 3.05 -1.04
CA LYS A 73 -1.29 2.07 -2.10
C LYS A 73 -0.70 2.55 -3.41
N ALA A 74 -1.07 3.74 -3.87
CA ALA A 74 -0.53 4.33 -5.10
C ALA A 74 1.00 4.43 -5.01
N ARG A 75 1.52 4.97 -3.90
CA ARG A 75 2.96 5.13 -3.67
C ARG A 75 3.73 3.81 -3.71
N CYS A 76 3.21 2.74 -3.10
CA CYS A 76 3.85 1.41 -3.11
C CYS A 76 3.79 0.74 -4.49
N LEU A 77 2.75 1.03 -5.29
CA LEU A 77 2.59 0.44 -6.63
C LEU A 77 3.39 1.19 -7.71
N GLU A 78 3.69 2.47 -7.49
CA GLU A 78 4.38 3.31 -8.49
C GLU A 78 5.87 3.45 -8.24
N THR A 79 6.32 3.36 -6.99
CA THR A 79 7.72 3.58 -6.65
C THR A 79 8.45 2.26 -6.36
N PRO A 80 9.54 1.96 -7.10
CA PRO A 80 10.43 0.87 -6.74
C PRO A 80 11.03 1.03 -5.34
N GLY A 81 11.16 -0.08 -4.61
CA GLY A 81 11.63 -0.05 -3.22
C GLY A 81 13.09 0.36 -3.03
N ASP A 82 13.93 0.18 -4.04
CA ASP A 82 15.36 0.48 -4.05
C ASP A 82 15.69 1.98 -4.24
N VAL A 83 14.67 2.81 -4.47
CA VAL A 83 14.84 4.25 -4.69
C VAL A 83 14.95 5.01 -3.36
N ILE A 84 15.89 5.96 -3.30
CA ILE A 84 16.07 6.87 -2.15
C ILE A 84 15.27 8.17 -2.36
N ARG A 85 15.34 8.74 -3.56
CA ARG A 85 14.64 9.98 -3.92
C ARG A 85 13.36 9.64 -4.67
N LEU A 86 12.24 9.64 -3.96
CA LEU A 86 10.97 9.30 -4.60
C LEU A 86 10.53 10.41 -5.57
N PRO A 87 10.06 10.03 -6.78
CA PRO A 87 9.44 10.98 -7.68
C PRO A 87 8.16 11.53 -7.06
N GLU A 88 7.67 12.66 -7.55
CA GLU A 88 6.33 13.14 -7.19
C GLU A 88 5.27 12.11 -7.58
N LEU A 89 4.27 11.94 -6.73
CA LEU A 89 3.13 11.08 -7.01
C LEU A 89 2.00 11.91 -7.61
N ASP A 90 1.43 11.42 -8.70
CA ASP A 90 0.26 12.04 -9.29
C ASP A 90 -0.91 12.02 -8.30
N PHE A 91 -1.69 13.10 -8.32
CA PHE A 91 -2.94 13.17 -7.56
C PHE A 91 -3.99 12.26 -8.24
N PRO A 92 -4.94 11.67 -7.48
CA PRO A 92 -6.01 10.87 -8.07
C PRO A 92 -6.77 11.60 -9.18
N ASP A 93 -7.30 10.82 -10.12
CA ASP A 93 -8.09 11.36 -11.24
C ASP A 93 -9.40 12.00 -10.78
N ASP A 94 -10.02 12.79 -11.66
CA ASP A 94 -11.23 13.56 -11.34
C ASP A 94 -12.37 12.67 -10.82
N HIS A 95 -12.50 11.44 -11.33
CA HIS A 95 -13.54 10.51 -10.88
C HIS A 95 -13.27 10.02 -9.45
N GLU A 96 -12.03 9.66 -9.13
CA GLU A 96 -11.66 9.29 -7.76
C GLU A 96 -11.86 10.45 -6.78
N VAL A 97 -11.58 11.68 -7.21
CA VAL A 97 -11.79 12.90 -6.41
C VAL A 97 -13.27 13.15 -6.16
N GLU A 98 -14.12 13.01 -7.17
CA GLU A 98 -15.58 13.10 -7.01
C GLU A 98 -16.10 12.09 -5.98
N VAL A 99 -15.61 10.85 -6.03
CA VAL A 99 -15.98 9.82 -5.06
C VAL A 99 -15.55 10.19 -3.65
N LEU A 100 -14.33 10.72 -3.47
CA LEU A 100 -13.86 11.19 -2.16
C LEU A 100 -14.75 12.31 -1.62
N LEU A 101 -15.08 13.30 -2.44
CA LEU A 101 -15.94 14.41 -2.03
C LEU A 101 -17.36 13.93 -1.68
N ALA A 102 -17.93 13.02 -2.46
CA ALA A 102 -19.27 12.49 -2.25
C ALA A 102 -19.40 11.56 -1.04
N THR A 103 -18.30 10.97 -0.58
CA THR A 103 -18.27 10.00 0.54
C THR A 103 -17.86 10.62 1.86
N LEU A 104 -17.67 11.95 1.92
CA LEU A 104 -17.32 12.66 3.13
C LEU A 104 -18.41 12.52 4.20
N PRO A 105 -18.12 11.91 5.36
CA PRO A 105 -19.06 11.88 6.46
C PRO A 105 -19.28 13.29 7.04
N PRO A 106 -20.43 13.54 7.70
CA PRO A 106 -20.65 14.79 8.43
C PRO A 106 -19.52 15.02 9.44
N MET A 107 -18.83 16.16 9.32
CA MET A 107 -17.73 16.55 10.20
C MET A 107 -17.63 18.06 10.32
N GLN A 108 -16.94 18.54 11.34
CA GLN A 108 -16.70 19.97 11.51
C GLN A 108 -15.86 20.52 10.34
N GLY A 109 -16.37 21.56 9.68
CA GLY A 109 -15.71 22.18 8.53
C GLY A 109 -15.82 21.38 7.23
N ALA A 110 -16.75 20.42 7.13
CA ALA A 110 -16.99 19.65 5.92
C ALA A 110 -17.23 20.53 4.68
N GLU A 111 -17.84 21.70 4.86
CA GLU A 111 -18.11 22.70 3.82
C GLU A 111 -16.84 23.29 3.18
N TYR A 112 -15.70 23.20 3.86
CA TYR A 112 -14.41 23.66 3.33
C TYR A 112 -13.70 22.61 2.48
N LEU A 113 -14.19 21.35 2.46
CA LEU A 113 -13.56 20.32 1.66
C LEU A 113 -13.83 20.55 0.16
N THR A 114 -12.75 20.71 -0.59
CA THR A 114 -12.78 20.84 -2.05
C THR A 114 -11.72 19.92 -2.66
N ALA A 115 -11.77 19.72 -3.98
CA ALA A 115 -10.73 18.99 -4.71
C ALA A 115 -9.32 19.56 -4.46
N GLU A 116 -9.19 20.88 -4.35
CA GLU A 116 -7.91 21.54 -4.09
C GLU A 116 -7.42 21.29 -2.65
N VAL A 117 -8.34 21.22 -1.67
CA VAL A 117 -7.99 20.84 -0.31
C VAL A 117 -7.55 19.37 -0.23
N LEU A 118 -8.24 18.46 -0.91
CA LEU A 118 -7.77 17.06 -1.00
C LEU A 118 -6.37 16.98 -1.64
N ARG A 119 -6.12 17.77 -2.67
CA ARG A 119 -4.82 17.86 -3.34
C ARG A 119 -3.73 18.42 -2.45
N SER A 120 -4.01 19.45 -1.66
CA SER A 120 -3.04 20.02 -0.73
C SER A 120 -2.69 19.03 0.38
N VAL A 121 -3.68 18.32 0.94
CA VAL A 121 -3.47 17.28 1.95
C VAL A 121 -2.66 16.12 1.36
N TRP A 122 -2.95 15.70 0.13
CA TRP A 122 -2.19 14.66 -0.57
C TRP A 122 -0.72 15.06 -0.77
N ARG A 123 -0.47 16.27 -1.26
CA ARG A 123 0.89 16.80 -1.46
C ARG A 123 1.66 16.93 -0.15
N ALA A 124 1.02 17.42 0.92
CA ALA A 124 1.65 17.52 2.23
C ALA A 124 2.07 16.15 2.77
N LEU A 125 1.22 15.12 2.60
CA LEU A 125 1.56 13.75 2.95
C LEU A 125 2.69 13.19 2.07
N ASP A 126 2.68 13.53 0.78
CA ASP A 126 3.71 13.11 -0.17
C ASP A 126 5.08 13.69 0.17
N ASP A 127 5.15 15.01 0.34
CA ASP A 127 6.38 15.73 0.66
C ASP A 127 6.95 15.28 2.00
N TRP A 128 6.10 15.10 3.01
CA TRP A 128 6.52 14.54 4.28
C TRP A 128 7.15 13.16 4.12
N LEU A 129 6.47 12.23 3.42
CA LEU A 129 6.99 10.87 3.25
C LEU A 129 8.31 10.88 2.48
N ARG A 130 8.41 11.70 1.42
CA ARG A 130 9.65 11.89 0.65
C ARG A 130 10.80 12.34 1.54
N GLN A 131 10.57 13.30 2.43
CA GLN A 131 11.56 13.76 3.40
C GLN A 131 11.94 12.66 4.39
N GLN A 132 10.97 11.90 4.91
CA GLN A 132 11.23 10.82 5.85
C GLN A 132 12.12 9.72 5.25
N VAL A 133 11.91 9.35 3.98
CA VAL A 133 12.67 8.29 3.30
C VAL A 133 14.14 8.64 3.16
N LEU A 134 14.51 9.92 3.08
CA LEU A 134 15.92 10.35 3.03
C LEU A 134 16.72 9.95 4.28
N SER A 135 16.05 9.66 5.40
CA SER A 135 16.69 9.17 6.64
C SER A 135 16.93 7.65 6.64
N TYR A 136 16.66 6.97 5.54
CA TYR A 136 16.75 5.52 5.38
C TYR A 136 17.62 5.18 4.16
N GLU A 137 18.06 3.92 4.08
CA GLU A 137 18.84 3.44 2.95
C GLU A 137 18.07 3.55 1.62
N ASN A 138 16.76 3.29 1.64
CA ASN A 138 15.84 3.39 0.51
C ASN A 138 14.38 3.30 0.98
N PHE A 139 13.43 3.45 0.06
CA PHE A 139 12.00 3.35 0.34
C PHE A 139 11.59 2.01 0.96
N ALA A 140 12.17 0.91 0.49
CA ALA A 140 11.93 -0.42 1.02
C ALA A 140 12.34 -0.50 2.50
N GLY A 141 13.51 0.01 2.87
CA GLY A 141 13.99 0.09 4.25
C GLY A 141 13.09 0.95 5.14
N PHE A 142 12.59 2.07 4.62
CA PHE A 142 11.57 2.87 5.30
C PHE A 142 10.30 2.04 5.57
N LEU A 143 9.76 1.36 4.56
CA LEU A 143 8.55 0.56 4.71
C LEU A 143 8.76 -0.62 5.68
N VAL A 144 9.89 -1.31 5.68
CA VAL A 144 10.17 -2.39 6.65
C VAL A 144 10.05 -1.87 8.08
N LYS A 145 10.64 -0.70 8.37
CA LYS A 145 10.67 -0.15 9.73
C LYS A 145 9.34 0.48 10.14
N LYS A 146 8.73 1.26 9.24
CA LYS A 146 7.57 2.09 9.56
C LYS A 146 6.24 1.44 9.20
N ALA A 147 6.16 0.80 8.04
CA ALA A 147 4.94 0.25 7.46
C ALA A 147 5.09 -1.18 6.89
N PRO A 148 5.42 -2.18 7.74
CA PRO A 148 5.82 -3.51 7.28
C PRO A 148 4.75 -4.25 6.47
N ARG A 149 3.46 -4.00 6.74
CA ARG A 149 2.35 -4.57 5.96
C ARG A 149 2.26 -3.97 4.55
N TRP A 150 2.72 -2.75 4.37
CA TRP A 150 2.72 -2.05 3.07
C TRP A 150 3.96 -2.40 2.25
N HIS A 151 5.08 -2.77 2.90
CA HIS A 151 6.31 -3.20 2.23
C HIS A 151 6.08 -4.32 1.20
N GLN A 152 5.15 -5.24 1.52
CA GLN A 152 4.86 -6.41 0.71
C GLN A 152 3.89 -6.13 -0.44
N LEU A 153 3.25 -4.96 -0.52
CA LEU A 153 2.26 -4.62 -1.56
C LEU A 153 2.89 -4.45 -2.94
N GLY A 154 2.25 -5.01 -3.98
CA GLY A 154 2.70 -4.86 -5.38
C GLY A 154 3.94 -5.67 -5.72
N ARG A 155 4.37 -6.56 -4.82
CA ARG A 155 5.51 -7.45 -5.02
C ARG A 155 5.07 -8.77 -5.63
N VAL A 156 5.94 -9.31 -6.47
CA VAL A 156 5.86 -10.69 -6.92
C VAL A 156 6.75 -11.53 -6.01
N CYS A 157 6.17 -12.56 -5.42
CA CYS A 157 6.86 -13.54 -4.58
C CYS A 157 6.98 -14.85 -5.35
N PHE A 158 8.22 -15.32 -5.49
CA PHE A 158 8.52 -16.65 -5.97
C PHE A 158 8.56 -17.60 -4.78
N HIS A 159 7.69 -18.60 -4.80
CA HIS A 159 7.60 -19.63 -3.78
C HIS A 159 8.28 -20.88 -4.30
N LEU A 160 9.11 -21.48 -3.46
CA LEU A 160 9.70 -22.79 -3.67
C LEU A 160 9.37 -23.64 -2.45
N ALA A 161 8.67 -24.75 -2.66
CA ALA A 161 8.25 -25.67 -1.61
C ALA A 161 8.77 -27.08 -1.90
N GLU A 162 9.12 -27.83 -0.85
CA GLU A 162 9.49 -29.24 -0.98
C GLU A 162 8.24 -30.10 -1.18
N ASN A 163 8.26 -30.98 -2.18
CA ASN A 163 7.26 -32.00 -2.44
C ASN A 163 7.85 -33.38 -2.14
N LYS A 164 7.44 -33.97 -1.02
CA LYS A 164 7.96 -35.29 -0.59
C LYS A 164 7.33 -36.47 -1.31
N ASP A 165 6.26 -36.22 -2.07
CA ASP A 165 5.48 -37.25 -2.74
C ASP A 165 6.04 -37.61 -4.13
N ASP A 166 6.93 -36.77 -4.69
CA ASP A 166 7.57 -36.99 -5.99
C ASP A 166 9.12 -36.96 -5.85
N PRO A 167 9.78 -38.14 -5.87
CA PRO A 167 11.24 -38.21 -5.77
C PRO A 167 12.00 -37.65 -6.98
N ASP A 168 11.38 -37.67 -8.16
CA ASP A 168 12.00 -37.19 -9.41
C ASP A 168 11.90 -35.66 -9.50
N TYR A 169 10.80 -35.08 -8.98
CA TYR A 169 10.57 -33.64 -8.88
C TYR A 169 10.25 -33.20 -7.44
N PRO A 170 11.26 -33.16 -6.55
CA PRO A 170 11.06 -32.95 -5.13
C PRO A 170 10.74 -31.49 -4.76
N PHE A 171 10.61 -30.58 -5.72
CA PHE A 171 10.29 -29.18 -5.47
C PHE A 171 9.11 -28.70 -6.31
N ALA A 172 8.31 -27.81 -5.74
CA ALA A 172 7.23 -27.10 -6.42
C ALA A 172 7.54 -25.60 -6.41
N PHE A 173 7.51 -25.00 -7.59
CA PHE A 173 7.71 -23.57 -7.79
C PHE A 173 6.41 -22.88 -8.22
N MET A 174 6.15 -21.68 -7.67
CA MET A 174 5.03 -20.85 -8.10
C MET A 174 5.31 -19.36 -7.89
N ALA A 175 4.98 -18.54 -8.89
CA ALA A 175 4.95 -17.09 -8.75
C ALA A 175 3.57 -16.61 -8.29
N THR A 176 3.56 -15.78 -7.24
CA THR A 176 2.36 -15.09 -6.76
C THR A 176 2.61 -13.60 -6.71
N TYR A 177 1.54 -12.82 -6.71
CA TYR A 177 1.62 -11.39 -6.47
C TYR A 177 0.70 -10.99 -5.31
N SER A 178 1.10 -9.95 -4.60
CA SER A 178 0.34 -9.41 -3.47
C SER A 178 -0.60 -8.28 -3.91
N GLN A 179 -1.86 -8.39 -3.51
CA GLN A 179 -2.82 -7.28 -3.60
C GLN A 179 -3.40 -6.99 -2.21
N THR A 180 -3.65 -5.71 -1.93
CA THR A 180 -4.53 -5.31 -0.82
C THR A 180 -5.97 -5.68 -1.17
N VAL A 181 -6.62 -6.50 -0.34
CA VAL A 181 -8.00 -6.94 -0.56
C VAL A 181 -9.00 -6.29 0.40
N SER A 182 -8.53 -5.70 1.50
CA SER A 182 -9.40 -5.04 2.47
C SER A 182 -9.01 -3.60 2.71
N GLU A 183 -9.99 -2.80 3.16
CA GLU A 183 -9.79 -1.50 3.80
C GLU A 183 -8.77 -1.59 4.94
N ARG A 184 -8.53 -2.77 5.50
CA ARG A 184 -7.64 -3.04 6.64
C ARG A 184 -6.20 -3.35 6.25
N GLY A 185 -5.84 -3.19 4.97
CA GLY A 185 -4.50 -3.50 4.45
C GLY A 185 -4.11 -4.97 4.63
N GLN A 186 -5.06 -5.91 4.66
CA GLN A 186 -4.70 -7.33 4.56
C GLN A 186 -4.27 -7.63 3.12
N LEU A 187 -3.06 -8.15 3.01
CA LEU A 187 -2.51 -8.63 1.76
C LEU A 187 -3.02 -10.04 1.50
N ARG A 188 -3.53 -10.26 0.30
CA ARG A 188 -3.80 -11.59 -0.22
C ARG A 188 -2.84 -11.87 -1.36
N TYR A 189 -2.20 -13.02 -1.30
CA TYR A 189 -1.41 -13.53 -2.40
C TYR A 189 -2.33 -14.23 -3.39
N ARG A 190 -2.17 -13.93 -4.67
CA ARG A 190 -2.86 -14.62 -5.76
C ARG A 190 -1.83 -15.14 -6.77
N PRO A 191 -2.10 -16.27 -7.44
CA PRO A 191 -1.23 -16.77 -8.50
C PRO A 191 -1.05 -15.72 -9.60
N LEU A 192 0.16 -15.60 -10.14
CA LEU A 192 0.46 -14.59 -11.17
C LEU A 192 -0.40 -14.78 -12.45
N SER A 193 -0.78 -16.01 -12.79
CA SER A 193 -1.73 -16.30 -13.88
C SER A 193 -3.10 -15.64 -13.69
N GLN A 194 -3.55 -15.42 -12.46
CA GLN A 194 -4.82 -14.77 -12.20
C GLN A 194 -4.77 -13.28 -12.56
N ALA A 195 -3.65 -12.61 -12.31
CA ALA A 195 -3.46 -11.23 -12.74
C ALA A 195 -3.55 -11.10 -14.27
N LEU A 196 -2.93 -11.99 -15.04
CA LEU A 196 -3.03 -11.95 -16.50
C LEU A 196 -4.49 -11.98 -16.97
N LYS A 197 -5.34 -12.82 -16.36
CA LYS A 197 -6.76 -12.90 -16.70
C LYS A 197 -7.53 -11.63 -16.34
N GLU A 198 -7.28 -11.08 -15.15
CA GLU A 198 -7.94 -9.86 -14.65
C GLU A 198 -7.55 -8.63 -15.48
N TYR A 199 -6.26 -8.45 -15.79
CA TYR A 199 -5.75 -7.28 -16.51
C TYR A 199 -5.92 -7.37 -18.03
N ALA A 200 -5.91 -8.57 -18.62
CA ALA A 200 -6.26 -8.76 -20.04
C ALA A 200 -7.74 -8.43 -20.31
N GLY A 201 -8.65 -8.76 -19.38
CA GLY A 201 -10.08 -8.43 -19.49
C GLY A 201 -10.38 -6.93 -19.34
N ALA A 202 -9.64 -6.22 -18.49
CA ALA A 202 -9.87 -4.82 -18.19
C ALA A 202 -9.18 -3.81 -19.15
N LYS A 203 -8.43 -4.28 -20.17
CA LYS A 203 -7.57 -3.45 -21.05
C LYS A 203 -6.60 -2.52 -20.28
N ASN A 204 -6.32 -2.81 -19.01
CA ASN A 204 -5.48 -1.95 -18.17
C ASN A 204 -4.00 -2.30 -18.36
N LYS A 205 -3.46 -1.93 -19.53
CA LYS A 205 -2.07 -2.19 -19.93
C LYS A 205 -1.05 -1.61 -18.93
N GLN A 206 -1.32 -0.45 -18.35
CA GLN A 206 -0.43 0.20 -17.39
C GLN A 206 -0.33 -0.59 -16.09
N ALA A 207 -1.44 -1.07 -15.54
CA ALA A 207 -1.43 -1.89 -14.34
C ALA A 207 -0.70 -3.24 -14.57
N MET A 208 -0.83 -3.82 -15.76
CA MET A 208 -0.09 -5.02 -16.14
C MET A 208 1.41 -4.78 -16.23
N ILE A 209 1.85 -3.67 -16.83
CA ILE A 209 3.26 -3.28 -16.89
C ILE A 209 3.81 -3.06 -15.48
N ARG A 210 3.07 -2.39 -14.59
CA ARG A 210 3.47 -2.17 -13.19
C ARG A 210 3.64 -3.49 -12.44
N LEU A 211 2.75 -4.47 -12.66
CA LEU A 211 2.85 -5.78 -12.04
C LEU A 211 4.03 -6.61 -12.54
N LEU A 212 4.33 -6.54 -13.85
CA LEU A 212 5.41 -7.31 -14.48
C LEU A 212 6.77 -6.62 -14.40
N SER A 213 6.83 -5.32 -14.07
CA SER A 213 8.08 -4.58 -13.92
C SER A 213 9.04 -5.22 -12.89
N PRO A 214 8.60 -5.67 -11.70
CA PRO A 214 9.46 -6.44 -10.78
C PRO A 214 9.98 -7.74 -11.38
N VAL A 215 9.15 -8.45 -12.16
CA VAL A 215 9.51 -9.72 -12.80
C VAL A 215 10.55 -9.51 -13.90
N SER A 216 10.36 -8.49 -14.74
CA SER A 216 11.32 -8.12 -15.79
C SER A 216 12.69 -7.79 -15.21
N ARG A 217 12.74 -7.05 -14.09
CA ARG A 217 14.00 -6.74 -13.39
C ARG A 217 14.65 -7.97 -12.75
N ALA A 218 13.85 -8.92 -12.27
CA ALA A 218 14.38 -10.20 -11.79
C ALA A 218 14.98 -11.03 -12.95
N ALA A 219 14.32 -11.03 -14.12
CA ALA A 219 14.82 -11.70 -15.32
C ALA A 219 16.13 -11.10 -15.85
N GLU A 220 16.38 -9.80 -15.66
CA GLU A 220 17.66 -9.18 -16.02
C GLU A 220 18.84 -9.73 -15.19
N ASN A 221 18.59 -10.15 -13.95
CA ASN A 221 19.62 -10.61 -13.02
C ASN A 221 19.66 -12.13 -12.86
N SER A 222 18.61 -12.85 -13.25
CA SER A 222 18.52 -14.30 -13.16
C SER A 222 18.18 -14.92 -14.52
N PRO A 223 19.12 -15.66 -15.14
CA PRO A 223 18.88 -16.37 -16.40
C PRO A 223 17.69 -17.34 -16.31
N LEU A 224 17.53 -18.03 -15.18
CA LEU A 224 16.42 -18.95 -14.96
C LEU A 224 15.06 -18.22 -15.01
N ILE A 225 14.94 -17.08 -14.32
CA ILE A 225 13.68 -16.29 -14.34
C ILE A 225 13.41 -15.73 -15.73
N LYS A 226 14.46 -15.38 -16.49
CA LYS A 226 14.33 -14.95 -17.88
C LYS A 226 13.77 -16.07 -18.76
N ASP A 227 14.35 -17.27 -18.67
CA ASP A 227 13.88 -18.41 -19.45
C ASP A 227 12.42 -18.76 -19.13
N LEU A 228 12.04 -18.73 -17.85
CA LEU A 228 10.65 -18.96 -17.41
C LEU A 228 9.68 -17.86 -17.85
N LEU A 229 10.16 -16.62 -17.93
CA LEU A 229 9.36 -15.49 -18.42
C LEU A 229 9.15 -15.60 -19.94
N ASP A 230 10.19 -15.94 -20.68
CA ASP A 230 10.19 -16.07 -22.13
C ASP A 230 9.37 -17.29 -22.59
N SER A 231 9.41 -18.41 -21.83
CA SER A 231 8.59 -19.59 -22.09
C SER A 231 7.12 -19.42 -21.69
N GLY A 232 6.84 -18.51 -20.74
CA GLY A 232 5.52 -18.33 -20.13
C GLY A 232 5.22 -19.30 -18.98
N ASP A 233 6.16 -20.16 -18.60
CA ASP A 233 5.99 -21.13 -17.52
C ASP A 233 5.87 -20.46 -16.15
N LEU A 234 6.41 -19.23 -16.00
CA LEU A 234 6.33 -18.43 -14.77
C LEU A 234 4.90 -18.24 -14.25
N TYR A 235 3.89 -18.32 -15.11
CA TYR A 235 2.49 -18.11 -14.76
C TYR A 235 1.80 -19.35 -14.18
N TYR A 236 2.45 -20.51 -14.24
CA TYR A 236 1.88 -21.79 -13.81
C TYR A 236 2.71 -22.41 -12.67
N PRO A 237 2.10 -23.25 -11.82
CA PRO A 237 2.85 -24.07 -10.88
C PRO A 237 3.73 -25.06 -11.65
N LEU A 238 5.02 -25.14 -11.27
CA LEU A 238 6.00 -26.02 -11.90
C LEU A 238 6.55 -27.01 -10.90
N ALA A 239 6.79 -28.24 -11.34
CA ALA A 239 7.54 -29.24 -10.60
C ALA A 239 9.01 -29.15 -11.03
N TRP A 240 9.92 -29.01 -10.07
CA TRP A 240 11.35 -28.80 -10.29
C TRP A 240 12.16 -29.93 -9.69
N THR A 241 13.21 -30.28 -10.42
CA THR A 241 14.31 -31.12 -9.94
C THR A 241 15.13 -30.38 -8.89
N ALA A 242 15.93 -31.14 -8.12
CA ALA A 242 16.87 -30.54 -7.17
C ALA A 242 17.90 -29.60 -7.83
N ALA A 243 18.27 -29.86 -9.10
CA ALA A 243 19.20 -29.03 -9.84
C ALA A 243 18.60 -27.66 -10.20
N GLU A 244 17.34 -27.62 -10.65
CA GLU A 244 16.62 -26.38 -10.97
C GLU A 244 16.37 -25.54 -9.72
N ALA A 245 15.94 -26.18 -8.62
CA ALA A 245 15.79 -25.54 -7.32
C ALA A 245 17.12 -24.91 -6.84
N TYR A 246 18.24 -25.62 -7.01
CA TYR A 246 19.56 -25.10 -6.66
C TYR A 246 19.97 -23.91 -7.54
N GLN A 247 19.68 -23.95 -8.84
CA GLN A 247 19.94 -22.82 -9.75
C GLN A 247 19.11 -21.58 -9.38
N PHE A 248 17.88 -21.76 -8.91
CA PHE A 248 17.04 -20.65 -8.46
C PHE A 248 17.54 -19.98 -7.17
N LEU A 249 18.12 -20.76 -6.25
CA LEU A 249 18.61 -20.25 -4.96
C LEU A 249 19.97 -19.55 -5.05
N LYS A 250 20.64 -19.63 -6.21
CA LYS A 250 21.98 -19.08 -6.45
C LYS A 250 21.91 -17.67 -7.02
#